data_AF-A0A518K915-F1
#
_entry.id   AF-A0A518K915-F1
#
_cell.length_a   1.000
_cell.length_b   1.000
_cell.length_c   1.000
_cell.angle_alpha   90.00
_cell.angle_beta   90.00
_cell.angle_gamma   90.00
#
_symmetry.space_group_name_H-M   'P 1'
#
loop_
_entity.id
_entity.type
_entity.pdbx_description
1 polymer ?
#
loop_
_entity_poly.entity_id
_entity_poly.type
_entity_poly.pdbx_seq_one_letter_code
_entity_poly.pdbx_strand_id
1 'polypeptide(L)'
;MFRPAYTLLELMIALGSASVLMAGLSSALFIAAQGLNLDQGASASRGRADAVMGRVLADARTATRFRSVTPTAIELDVADRTGDSAADRLRYEWSGVVGDPLTRTLNGGAAVTLLHDVRALTFESTTRAVATQDVISTGLAMSPIMWSQGTPATATGVTTLALSTPPKVVPGDLMLAMVATTGEQTSVTAAGWTELCHADNTNNAKLRLSVWQKTAALAEPGVHSWYWPNAADAVGGIAVVSNHNPSVPIAPTGMATRANFTGTNATCPSASVVQNNSIAMRLGAFGGSVGVSDPSDYNRIWAQSVSGFLTAAWTYSSPISSTATGTASYQLSAPRDYATITIVITPRILVGP
;
A
#
# COMPACT_ATOMS: atom_id res chain seq x y z
N MET A 1 -73.45 21.13 83.06
CA MET A 1 -73.17 21.84 81.80
C MET A 1 -73.93 21.11 80.70
N PHE A 2 -75.16 21.55 80.41
CA PHE A 2 -76.04 20.89 79.44
C PHE A 2 -75.55 21.22 78.04
N ARG A 3 -75.18 20.18 77.27
CA ARG A 3 -74.89 20.34 75.84
C ARG A 3 -76.25 20.51 75.13
N PRO A 4 -76.49 21.62 74.42
CA PRO A 4 -77.72 21.78 73.64
C PRO A 4 -77.78 20.69 72.56
N ALA A 5 -78.86 19.92 72.56
CA ALA A 5 -79.13 18.95 71.50
C ALA A 5 -79.56 19.71 70.24
N TYR A 6 -78.96 19.36 69.09
CA TYR A 6 -79.29 19.97 67.80
C TYR A 6 -80.78 19.79 67.48
N THR A 7 -81.42 20.82 66.93
CA THR A 7 -82.82 20.73 66.52
C THR A 7 -82.94 19.87 65.26
N LEU A 8 -84.06 19.15 65.12
CA LEU A 8 -84.29 18.23 63.99
C LEU A 8 -84.14 18.93 62.63
N LEU A 9 -84.54 20.21 62.56
CA LEU A 9 -84.37 21.07 61.39
C LEU A 9 -82.90 21.33 61.05
N GLU A 10 -82.06 21.56 62.07
CA GLU A 10 -80.63 21.84 61.92
C GLU A 10 -79.88 20.60 61.41
N LEU A 11 -80.27 19.40 61.86
CA LEU A 11 -79.77 18.13 61.34
C LEU A 11 -80.14 17.95 59.85
N MET A 12 -81.36 18.30 59.46
CA MET A 12 -81.81 18.20 58.06
C MET A 12 -81.05 19.18 57.15
N ILE A 13 -80.81 20.41 57.61
CA ILE A 13 -80.03 21.41 56.87
C ILE A 13 -78.56 20.97 56.77
N ALA A 14 -77.98 20.43 57.85
CA ALA A 14 -76.63 19.89 57.84
C ALA A 14 -76.48 18.71 56.88
N LEU A 15 -77.42 17.76 56.88
CA LEU A 15 -77.42 16.62 55.95
C LEU A 15 -77.59 17.08 54.49
N GLY A 16 -78.49 18.04 54.25
CA GLY A 16 -78.68 18.66 52.94
C GLY A 16 -77.38 19.30 52.43
N SER A 17 -76.76 20.17 53.24
CA SER A 17 -75.49 20.83 52.88
C SER A 17 -74.33 19.84 52.69
N ALA A 18 -74.23 18.80 53.51
CA ALA A 18 -73.20 17.76 53.39
C ALA A 18 -73.37 16.95 52.10
N SER A 19 -74.59 16.60 51.70
CA SER A 19 -74.83 15.88 50.45
C SER A 19 -74.45 16.70 49.21
N VAL A 20 -74.74 18.00 49.21
CA VAL A 20 -74.35 18.92 48.13
C VAL A 20 -72.83 19.06 48.06
N LEU A 21 -72.16 19.17 49.21
CA LEU A 21 -70.69 19.22 49.28
C LEU A 21 -70.04 17.92 48.78
N MET A 22 -70.57 16.76 49.18
CA MET A 22 -70.02 15.46 48.75
C MET A 22 -70.23 15.24 47.25
N ALA A 23 -71.38 15.65 46.69
CA ALA A 23 -71.63 15.60 45.25
C ALA A 23 -70.66 16.53 44.49
N GLY A 24 -70.44 17.75 44.99
CA GLY A 24 -69.48 18.70 44.44
C GLY A 24 -68.04 18.17 44.49
N LEU A 25 -67.62 17.60 45.61
CA LEU A 25 -66.29 17.01 45.79
C LEU A 25 -66.07 15.80 44.87
N SER A 26 -67.10 14.94 44.73
CA SER A 26 -67.04 13.80 43.81
C SER A 26 -66.91 14.24 42.35
N SER A 27 -67.58 15.33 41.96
CA SER A 27 -67.45 15.90 40.62
C SER A 27 -66.07 16.52 40.39
N ALA A 28 -65.56 17.28 41.36
CA ALA A 28 -64.21 17.85 41.30
C ALA A 28 -63.12 16.76 41.22
N LEU A 29 -63.25 15.68 42.01
CA LEU A 29 -62.35 14.53 41.95
C LEU A 29 -62.44 13.79 40.61
N PHE A 30 -63.65 13.63 40.05
CA PHE A 30 -63.83 13.01 38.74
C PHE A 30 -63.15 13.82 37.63
N ILE A 31 -63.32 15.15 37.63
CA ILE A 31 -62.67 16.05 36.67
C ILE A 31 -61.14 16.03 36.84
N ALA A 32 -60.64 16.07 38.09
CA ALA A 32 -59.22 15.98 38.37
C ALA A 32 -58.61 14.62 37.93
N ALA A 33 -59.31 13.51 38.17
CA ALA A 33 -58.90 12.18 37.72
C ALA A 33 -58.91 12.05 36.19
N GLN A 34 -59.86 12.70 35.51
CA GLN A 34 -59.91 12.73 34.05
C GLN A 34 -58.72 13.53 33.47
N GLY A 35 -58.31 14.62 34.13
CA GLY A 35 -57.10 15.38 33.77
C GLY A 35 -55.81 14.57 33.92
N LEU A 36 -55.68 13.76 34.97
CA LEU A 36 -54.51 12.91 35.20
C LEU A 36 -54.40 11.73 34.21
N ASN A 37 -55.51 11.23 33.69
CA ASN A 37 -55.52 10.14 32.71
C ASN A 37 -55.15 10.60 31.28
N LEU A 38 -55.31 11.88 30.95
CA LEU A 38 -54.93 12.42 29.63
C LEU A 38 -53.40 12.47 29.42
N ASP A 39 -52.62 12.52 30.51
CA ASP A 39 -51.16 12.64 30.46
C ASP A 39 -50.42 11.28 30.43
N GLN A 40 -51.08 10.20 30.87
CA GLN A 40 -50.47 8.85 30.90
C GLN A 40 -50.19 8.29 29.49
N GLY A 41 -50.88 8.79 28.46
CA GLY A 41 -50.66 8.37 27.07
C GLY A 41 -49.65 9.25 26.33
N ALA A 42 -49.89 10.57 26.32
CA ALA A 42 -49.17 11.47 25.44
C ALA A 42 -47.71 11.72 25.88
N SER A 43 -47.49 12.00 27.16
CA SER A 43 -46.16 12.29 27.71
C SER A 43 -45.27 11.04 27.74
N ALA A 44 -45.83 9.88 28.10
CA ALA A 44 -45.13 8.60 28.03
C ALA A 44 -44.84 8.17 26.59
N SER A 45 -45.75 8.42 25.65
CA SER A 45 -45.54 8.14 24.22
C SER A 45 -44.44 9.02 23.62
N ARG A 46 -44.43 10.32 23.96
CA ARG A 46 -43.35 11.24 23.59
C ARG A 46 -42.00 10.79 24.13
N GLY A 47 -41.91 10.43 25.41
CA GLY A 47 -40.67 9.94 26.00
C GLY A 47 -40.12 8.67 25.34
N ARG A 48 -41.00 7.75 24.92
CA ARG A 48 -40.59 6.56 24.15
C ARG A 48 -40.12 6.93 22.73
N ALA A 49 -40.83 7.83 22.06
CA ALA A 49 -40.44 8.31 20.74
C ALA A 49 -39.06 8.99 20.77
N ASP A 50 -38.81 9.83 21.78
CA ASP A 50 -37.52 10.50 21.98
C ASP A 50 -36.39 9.50 22.25
N ALA A 51 -36.64 8.47 23.07
CA ALA A 51 -35.66 7.42 23.33
C ALA A 51 -35.33 6.60 22.07
N VAL A 52 -36.33 6.29 21.25
CA VAL A 52 -36.13 5.58 19.97
C VAL A 52 -35.38 6.47 18.97
N MET A 53 -35.73 7.75 18.88
CA MET A 53 -35.03 8.72 18.02
C MET A 53 -33.56 8.87 18.45
N GLY A 54 -33.29 8.98 19.77
CA GLY A 54 -31.95 9.03 20.31
C GLY A 54 -31.12 7.79 19.94
N ARG A 55 -31.73 6.61 19.92
CA ARG A 55 -31.08 5.36 19.47
C ARG A 55 -30.77 5.38 17.96
N VAL A 56 -31.73 5.76 17.13
CA VAL A 56 -31.52 5.86 15.67
C VAL A 56 -30.38 6.83 15.35
N LEU A 57 -30.37 7.99 16.02
CA LEU A 57 -29.32 9.00 15.87
C LEU A 57 -27.95 8.52 16.36
N ALA A 58 -27.90 7.79 17.49
CA ALA A 58 -26.66 7.21 17.98
C ALA A 58 -26.08 6.19 17.00
N ASP A 59 -26.93 5.33 16.44
CA ASP A 59 -26.53 4.31 15.48
C ASP A 59 -26.05 4.96 14.17
N ALA A 60 -26.79 5.97 13.67
CA ALA A 60 -26.39 6.77 12.51
C ALA A 60 -25.07 7.54 12.71
N ARG A 61 -24.79 8.03 13.92
CA ARG A 61 -23.50 8.70 14.25
C ARG A 61 -22.32 7.74 14.23
N THR A 62 -22.54 6.48 14.59
CA THR A 62 -21.51 5.43 14.60
C THR A 62 -21.49 4.60 13.31
N ALA A 63 -22.31 4.95 12.33
CA ALA A 63 -22.41 4.21 11.08
C ALA A 63 -21.11 4.39 10.28
N THR A 64 -20.52 3.28 9.86
CA THR A 64 -19.37 3.27 8.95
C THR A 64 -19.83 3.35 7.49
N ARG A 65 -21.07 2.94 7.21
CA ARG A 65 -21.66 2.97 5.87
C ARG A 65 -23.19 3.05 5.93
N PHE A 66 -23.78 3.90 5.10
CA PHE A 66 -25.22 3.84 4.79
C PHE A 66 -25.43 3.01 3.51
N ARG A 67 -26.29 1.99 3.57
CA ARG A 67 -26.59 1.10 2.43
C ARG A 67 -27.79 1.58 1.63
N SER A 68 -28.84 1.98 2.33
CA SER A 68 -30.05 2.51 1.72
C SER A 68 -30.71 3.51 2.66
N VAL A 69 -31.27 4.58 2.08
CA VAL A 69 -32.11 5.54 2.77
C VAL A 69 -33.32 5.78 1.88
N THR A 70 -34.49 5.35 2.33
CA THR A 70 -35.79 5.65 1.71
C THR A 70 -36.63 6.44 2.71
N PRO A 71 -37.72 7.10 2.29
CA PRO A 71 -38.56 7.85 3.23
C PRO A 71 -39.05 7.04 4.43
N THR A 72 -39.18 5.71 4.32
CA THR A 72 -39.73 4.87 5.38
C THR A 72 -38.74 3.84 5.95
N ALA A 73 -37.51 3.77 5.43
CA ALA A 73 -36.49 2.87 5.94
C ALA A 73 -35.07 3.43 5.81
N ILE A 74 -34.22 3.06 6.76
CA ILE A 74 -32.78 3.33 6.70
C ILE A 74 -31.99 2.07 7.05
N GLU A 75 -31.00 1.74 6.23
CA GLU A 75 -30.11 0.60 6.41
C GLU A 75 -28.66 1.10 6.50
N LEU A 76 -27.97 0.69 7.56
CA LEU A 76 -26.62 1.14 7.89
C LEU A 76 -25.78 0.01 8.49
N ASP A 77 -24.47 0.09 8.28
CA ASP A 77 -23.47 -0.76 8.93
C ASP A 77 -22.85 0.02 10.09
N VAL A 78 -22.73 -0.61 11.26
CA VAL A 78 -22.04 -0.09 12.45
C VAL A 78 -20.86 -0.97 12.79
N ALA A 79 -19.93 -0.44 13.62
CA ALA A 79 -18.88 -1.26 14.20
C ALA A 79 -19.47 -2.47 14.95
N ASP A 80 -18.74 -3.58 14.95
CA ASP A 80 -19.14 -4.84 15.58
C ASP A 80 -19.63 -4.63 17.03
N ARG A 81 -20.89 -4.98 17.29
CA ARG A 81 -21.53 -4.97 18.63
C ARG A 81 -21.83 -6.38 19.13
N THR A 82 -21.81 -7.38 18.26
CA THR A 82 -22.14 -8.78 18.62
C THR A 82 -20.90 -9.58 19.00
N GLY A 83 -19.70 -9.08 18.70
CA GLY A 83 -18.41 -9.66 19.07
C GLY A 83 -17.94 -10.74 18.08
N ASP A 84 -18.49 -10.78 16.87
CA ASP A 84 -18.15 -11.77 15.84
C ASP A 84 -17.07 -11.30 14.86
N SER A 85 -16.47 -10.13 15.12
CA SER A 85 -15.47 -9.46 14.27
C SER A 85 -15.98 -9.03 12.89
N ALA A 86 -17.29 -9.01 12.67
CA ALA A 86 -17.91 -8.46 11.46
C ALA A 86 -18.69 -7.18 11.78
N ALA A 87 -18.79 -6.28 10.80
CA ALA A 87 -19.63 -5.09 10.95
C ALA A 87 -21.11 -5.51 11.02
N ASP A 88 -21.83 -4.94 12.00
CA ASP A 88 -23.23 -5.24 12.21
C ASP A 88 -24.11 -4.39 11.27
N ARG A 89 -25.06 -5.05 10.61
CA ARG A 89 -26.04 -4.41 9.74
C ARG A 89 -27.33 -4.14 10.50
N LEU A 90 -27.72 -2.87 10.54
CA LEU A 90 -28.97 -2.42 11.13
C LEU A 90 -29.91 -1.90 10.06
N ARG A 91 -31.18 -2.30 10.16
CA ARG A 91 -32.25 -1.75 9.34
C ARG A 91 -33.38 -1.27 10.24
N TYR A 92 -33.76 -0.02 10.09
CA TYR A 92 -34.94 0.58 10.68
C TYR A 92 -36.00 0.73 9.60
N GLU A 93 -37.22 0.30 9.88
CA GLU A 93 -38.27 0.27 8.87
C GLU A 93 -39.65 0.50 9.48
N TRP A 94 -40.41 1.36 8.82
CA TRP A 94 -41.83 1.60 9.01
C TRP A 94 -42.54 1.36 7.67
N SER A 95 -43.78 0.85 7.70
CA SER A 95 -44.51 0.53 6.47
C SER A 95 -44.98 1.77 5.68
N GLY A 96 -45.01 2.94 6.31
CA GLY A 96 -45.64 4.14 5.77
C GLY A 96 -47.13 4.26 6.09
N VAL A 97 -47.73 3.24 6.71
CA VAL A 97 -49.15 3.24 7.09
C VAL A 97 -49.29 3.79 8.51
N VAL A 98 -50.18 4.77 8.68
CA VAL A 98 -50.48 5.37 9.98
C VAL A 98 -50.94 4.31 10.97
N GLY A 99 -50.23 4.20 12.08
CA GLY A 99 -50.51 3.24 13.16
C GLY A 99 -49.62 2.00 13.13
N ASP A 100 -48.91 1.74 12.04
CA ASP A 100 -47.97 0.64 11.97
C ASP A 100 -46.73 0.90 12.82
N PRO A 101 -46.04 -0.16 13.30
CA PRO A 101 -44.87 0.00 14.14
C PRO A 101 -43.61 0.38 13.35
N LEU A 102 -42.69 1.07 14.01
CA LEU A 102 -41.28 1.14 13.60
C LEU A 102 -40.54 -0.07 14.15
N THR A 103 -39.90 -0.83 13.29
CA THR A 103 -39.10 -2.00 13.65
C THR A 103 -37.61 -1.79 13.39
N ARG A 104 -36.79 -2.57 14.09
CA ARG A 104 -35.35 -2.69 13.86
C ARG A 104 -34.97 -4.15 13.66
N THR A 105 -34.18 -4.43 12.63
CA THR A 105 -33.53 -5.72 12.43
C THR A 105 -32.01 -5.58 12.58
N LEU A 106 -31.37 -6.65 13.05
CA LEU A 106 -29.91 -6.77 13.17
C LEU A 106 -29.47 -7.98 12.33
N ASN A 107 -28.53 -7.78 11.41
CA ASN A 107 -27.95 -8.81 10.52
C ASN A 107 -29.01 -9.64 9.77
N GLY A 108 -30.15 -9.03 9.43
CA GLY A 108 -31.27 -9.72 8.77
C GLY A 108 -32.07 -10.67 9.68
N GLY A 109 -31.83 -10.64 10.99
CA GLY A 109 -32.56 -11.41 11.98
C GLY A 109 -33.97 -10.90 12.25
N ALA A 110 -34.60 -11.45 13.29
CA ALA A 110 -35.98 -11.12 13.65
C ALA A 110 -36.19 -9.62 13.92
N ALA A 111 -37.30 -9.09 13.42
CA ALA A 111 -37.66 -7.69 13.62
C ALA A 111 -38.12 -7.43 15.05
N VAL A 112 -37.51 -6.44 15.69
CA VAL A 112 -37.88 -5.97 17.02
C VAL A 112 -38.64 -4.66 16.88
N THR A 113 -39.87 -4.60 17.39
CA THR A 113 -40.64 -3.36 17.43
C THR A 113 -40.02 -2.38 18.43
N LEU A 114 -39.68 -1.18 17.95
CA LEU A 114 -39.13 -0.11 18.76
C LEU A 114 -40.20 0.87 19.22
N LEU A 115 -41.15 1.18 18.33
CA LEU A 115 -42.23 2.11 18.60
C LEU A 115 -43.51 1.60 17.94
N HIS A 116 -44.61 1.60 18.70
CA HIS A 116 -45.94 1.27 18.20
C HIS A 116 -46.67 2.54 17.78
N ASP A 117 -47.71 2.39 16.95
CA ASP A 117 -48.63 3.47 16.56
C ASP A 117 -47.91 4.67 15.93
N VAL A 118 -46.97 4.41 15.00
CA VAL A 118 -46.24 5.49 14.32
C VAL A 118 -47.20 6.21 13.37
N ARG A 119 -47.43 7.50 13.63
CA ARG A 119 -48.32 8.33 12.83
C ARG A 119 -47.63 8.98 11.64
N ALA A 120 -46.35 9.31 11.79
CA ALA A 120 -45.52 9.88 10.74
C ALA A 120 -44.04 9.60 11.02
N LEU A 121 -43.30 9.25 9.98
CA LEU A 121 -41.85 9.12 9.98
C LEU A 121 -41.36 9.41 8.56
N THR A 122 -40.28 10.18 8.45
CA THR A 122 -39.57 10.38 7.18
C THR A 122 -38.08 10.31 7.43
N PHE A 123 -37.35 9.59 6.58
CA PHE A 123 -35.90 9.69 6.48
C PHE A 123 -35.53 10.45 5.22
N GLU A 124 -34.68 11.45 5.40
CA GLU A 124 -34.13 12.25 4.31
C GLU A 124 -32.61 12.14 4.35
N SER A 125 -31.98 12.22 3.17
CA SER A 125 -30.53 12.23 3.05
C SER A 125 -30.08 13.42 2.23
N THR A 126 -29.01 14.07 2.69
CA THR A 126 -28.25 15.01 1.88
C THR A 126 -26.99 14.30 1.44
N THR A 127 -26.87 14.02 0.14
CA THR A 127 -25.66 13.41 -0.41
C THR A 127 -24.78 14.50 -0.99
N ARG A 128 -23.48 14.40 -0.73
CA ARG A 128 -22.47 15.12 -1.49
C ARG A 128 -21.75 14.09 -2.33
N ALA A 129 -21.70 14.33 -3.64
CA ALA A 129 -20.74 13.64 -4.49
C ALA A 129 -19.34 14.05 -4.03
N VAL A 130 -18.71 13.19 -3.25
CA VAL A 130 -17.25 13.16 -3.17
C VAL A 130 -16.86 12.42 -4.43
N ALA A 131 -16.03 13.03 -5.28
CA ALA A 131 -15.39 12.25 -6.34
C ALA A 131 -14.85 11.00 -5.67
N THR A 132 -15.06 9.81 -6.24
CA THR A 132 -14.19 8.69 -5.87
C THR A 132 -12.81 9.28 -5.96
N GLN A 133 -12.13 9.38 -4.82
CA GLN A 133 -10.70 9.44 -4.90
C GLN A 133 -10.43 8.08 -5.50
N ASP A 134 -10.30 8.03 -6.82
CA ASP A 134 -9.37 7.10 -7.40
C ASP A 134 -8.12 7.40 -6.62
N VAL A 135 -7.91 6.64 -5.55
CA VAL A 135 -6.57 6.16 -5.30
C VAL A 135 -6.32 5.32 -6.54
N ILE A 136 -5.98 6.01 -7.65
CA ILE A 136 -4.97 5.51 -8.52
C ILE A 136 -3.86 5.28 -7.51
N SER A 137 -3.71 4.05 -7.06
CA SER A 137 -2.43 3.61 -6.56
C SER A 137 -1.53 3.71 -7.79
N THR A 138 -1.09 4.93 -8.10
CA THR A 138 0.32 5.11 -8.32
C THR A 138 0.91 4.62 -7.00
N GLY A 139 1.11 3.30 -6.90
CA GLY A 139 1.79 2.74 -5.76
C GLY A 139 3.01 3.61 -5.58
N LEU A 140 3.29 4.08 -4.36
CA LEU A 140 4.52 4.83 -4.13
C LEU A 140 5.65 3.90 -4.56
N ALA A 141 6.11 4.08 -5.80
CA ALA A 141 7.16 3.27 -6.35
C ALA A 141 8.40 3.77 -5.65
N MET A 142 8.80 3.04 -4.60
CA MET A 142 10.09 3.26 -3.98
C MET A 142 11.11 2.97 -5.06
N SER A 143 11.82 4.00 -5.50
CA SER A 143 12.93 3.82 -6.43
C SER A 143 13.88 2.77 -5.87
N PRO A 144 14.45 1.90 -6.73
CA PRO A 144 15.54 1.06 -6.30
C PRO A 144 16.61 1.93 -5.65
N ILE A 145 17.25 1.43 -4.60
CA ILE A 145 18.33 2.15 -3.92
C ILE A 145 19.59 1.31 -4.03
N MET A 146 20.65 1.93 -4.56
CA MET A 146 22.00 1.38 -4.44
C MET A 146 22.41 1.47 -2.98
N TRP A 147 22.30 0.35 -2.26
CA TRP A 147 22.46 0.33 -0.81
C TRP A 147 23.86 -0.07 -0.38
N SER A 148 24.49 -1.02 -1.09
CA SER A 148 25.81 -1.53 -0.76
C SER A 148 26.57 -1.98 -2.00
N GLN A 149 27.89 -1.89 -1.94
CA GLN A 149 28.79 -2.34 -3.01
C GLN A 149 29.98 -3.07 -2.40
N GLY A 150 30.40 -4.13 -3.07
CA GLY A 150 31.62 -4.87 -2.74
C GLY A 150 32.83 -4.16 -3.33
N THR A 151 33.98 -4.35 -2.70
CA THR A 151 35.25 -3.95 -3.30
C THR A 151 35.48 -4.78 -4.58
N PRO A 152 35.74 -4.17 -5.74
CA PRO A 152 36.01 -4.93 -6.95
C PRO A 152 37.29 -5.74 -6.76
N ALA A 153 37.32 -6.95 -7.32
CA ALA A 153 38.49 -7.81 -7.31
C ALA A 153 39.06 -7.94 -8.72
N THR A 154 40.37 -8.17 -8.78
CA THR A 154 41.11 -8.40 -10.03
C THR A 154 41.89 -9.69 -9.93
N ALA A 155 42.02 -10.41 -11.04
CA ALA A 155 42.89 -11.57 -11.14
C ALA A 155 43.57 -11.62 -12.51
N THR A 156 44.75 -12.26 -12.59
CA THR A 156 45.61 -12.26 -13.78
C THR A 156 45.98 -13.68 -14.15
N GLY A 157 45.72 -14.08 -15.40
CA GLY A 157 46.06 -15.42 -15.91
C GLY A 157 45.43 -16.60 -15.13
N VAL A 158 44.21 -16.45 -14.62
CA VAL A 158 43.51 -17.48 -13.83
C VAL A 158 42.23 -17.97 -14.50
N THR A 159 41.62 -19.02 -13.93
CA THR A 159 40.32 -19.58 -14.35
C THR A 159 39.18 -19.29 -13.38
N THR A 160 39.44 -18.46 -12.36
CA THR A 160 38.45 -18.12 -11.33
C THR A 160 38.62 -16.70 -10.79
N LEU A 161 37.50 -16.07 -10.42
CA LEU A 161 37.45 -14.80 -9.71
C LEU A 161 36.58 -14.95 -8.47
N ALA A 162 37.14 -14.62 -7.30
CA ALA A 162 36.40 -14.56 -6.04
C ALA A 162 35.99 -13.11 -5.74
N LEU A 163 34.70 -12.88 -5.53
CA LEU A 163 34.14 -11.59 -5.12
C LEU A 163 33.56 -11.71 -3.73
N SER A 164 33.92 -10.78 -2.85
CA SER A 164 33.36 -10.72 -1.51
C SER A 164 31.93 -10.19 -1.55
N THR A 165 31.06 -10.78 -0.74
CA THR A 165 29.70 -10.28 -0.56
C THR A 165 29.75 -8.89 0.06
N PRO A 166 29.01 -7.91 -0.50
CA PRO A 166 28.99 -6.56 0.04
C PRO A 166 28.51 -6.56 1.51
N PRO A 167 29.01 -5.63 2.35
CA PRO A 167 28.58 -5.57 3.73
C PRO A 167 27.10 -5.21 3.83
N LYS A 168 26.42 -5.67 4.90
CA LYS A 168 25.01 -5.35 5.21
C LYS A 168 23.99 -5.83 4.17
N VAL A 169 24.33 -6.84 3.36
CA VAL A 169 23.33 -7.58 2.57
C VAL A 169 22.33 -8.22 3.51
N VAL A 170 21.04 -8.01 3.25
CA VAL A 170 19.96 -8.69 3.98
C VAL A 170 19.22 -9.67 3.07
N PRO A 171 18.57 -10.69 3.63
CA PRO A 171 17.81 -11.66 2.84
C PRO A 171 16.72 -10.97 2.03
N GLY A 172 16.61 -11.32 0.74
CA GLY A 172 15.67 -10.71 -0.20
C GLY A 172 16.21 -9.51 -0.97
N ASP A 173 17.42 -9.01 -0.69
CA ASP A 173 18.06 -8.00 -1.54
C ASP A 173 18.41 -8.57 -2.93
N LEU A 174 18.41 -7.71 -3.95
CA LEU A 174 18.90 -8.06 -5.27
C LEU A 174 20.40 -7.81 -5.32
N MET A 175 21.15 -8.88 -5.52
CA MET A 175 22.58 -8.80 -5.78
C MET A 175 22.81 -8.89 -7.29
N LEU A 176 23.57 -7.93 -7.81
CA LEU A 176 24.05 -7.92 -9.18
C LEU A 176 25.55 -8.10 -9.18
N ALA A 177 26.07 -8.92 -10.09
CA ALA A 177 27.50 -9.08 -10.26
C ALA A 177 27.90 -8.80 -11.70
N MET A 178 28.96 -8.03 -11.86
CA MET A 178 29.62 -7.79 -13.13
C MET A 178 30.93 -8.56 -13.14
N VAL A 179 31.17 -9.33 -14.20
CA VAL A 179 32.46 -10.00 -14.42
C VAL A 179 32.90 -9.77 -15.85
N ALA A 180 34.03 -9.10 -16.00
CA ALA A 180 34.72 -8.90 -17.26
C ALA A 180 35.97 -9.79 -17.30
N THR A 181 36.18 -10.48 -18.42
CA THR A 181 37.36 -11.33 -18.65
C THR A 181 38.00 -11.03 -20.00
N THR A 182 39.31 -11.26 -20.09
CA THR A 182 40.02 -11.37 -21.37
C THR A 182 39.96 -12.79 -21.92
N GLY A 183 40.37 -12.94 -23.17
CA GLY A 183 40.34 -14.22 -23.87
C GLY A 183 38.93 -14.63 -24.33
N GLU A 184 38.89 -15.51 -25.32
CA GLU A 184 37.64 -16.14 -25.77
C GLU A 184 37.17 -17.15 -24.72
N GLN A 185 36.25 -16.69 -23.87
CA GLN A 185 35.55 -17.57 -22.92
C GLN A 185 34.29 -18.10 -23.57
N THR A 186 34.20 -19.43 -23.72
CA THR A 186 32.99 -20.09 -24.25
C THR A 186 31.87 -20.17 -23.22
N SER A 187 32.22 -20.11 -21.93
CA SER A 187 31.27 -20.05 -20.82
C SER A 187 31.91 -19.40 -19.60
N VAL A 188 31.09 -18.69 -18.83
CA VAL A 188 31.41 -18.23 -17.48
C VAL A 188 30.31 -18.78 -16.59
N THR A 189 30.63 -19.31 -15.42
CA THR A 189 29.64 -19.95 -14.51
C THR A 189 29.85 -19.51 -13.07
N ALA A 190 28.76 -19.40 -12.32
CA ALA A 190 28.78 -19.12 -10.89
C ALA A 190 27.62 -19.85 -10.19
N ALA A 191 27.92 -20.58 -9.12
CA ALA A 191 26.92 -21.37 -8.40
C ALA A 191 25.91 -20.47 -7.66
N GLY A 192 24.62 -20.72 -7.87
CA GLY A 192 23.54 -19.96 -7.23
C GLY A 192 23.30 -18.57 -7.83
N TRP A 193 23.95 -18.25 -8.95
CA TRP A 193 23.74 -17.04 -9.73
C TRP A 193 23.10 -17.38 -11.07
N THR A 194 22.29 -16.46 -11.60
CA THR A 194 21.70 -16.57 -12.94
C THR A 194 22.33 -15.52 -13.84
N GLU A 195 22.88 -15.93 -14.98
CA GLU A 195 23.38 -14.99 -15.99
C GLU A 195 22.20 -14.21 -16.58
N LEU A 196 22.26 -12.88 -16.53
CA LEU A 196 21.29 -12.01 -17.17
C LEU A 196 21.61 -11.88 -18.66
N CYS A 197 22.85 -11.51 -18.95
CA CYS A 197 23.34 -11.30 -20.31
C CYS A 197 24.87 -11.21 -20.33
N HIS A 198 25.44 -11.35 -21.53
CA HIS A 198 26.84 -11.07 -21.78
C HIS A 198 27.04 -10.42 -23.16
N ALA A 199 28.13 -9.65 -23.26
CA ALA A 199 28.59 -9.03 -24.47
C ALA A 199 30.03 -9.50 -24.76
N ASP A 200 30.19 -10.20 -25.89
CA ASP A 200 31.48 -10.70 -26.35
C ASP A 200 32.01 -9.81 -27.48
N ASN A 201 33.23 -9.33 -27.32
CA ASN A 201 34.01 -8.67 -28.36
C ASN A 201 35.14 -9.61 -28.79
N THR A 202 34.97 -10.25 -29.94
CA THR A 202 35.78 -11.38 -30.40
C THR A 202 37.11 -11.00 -31.05
N ASN A 203 37.43 -9.71 -31.17
CA ASN A 203 38.67 -9.25 -31.81
C ASN A 203 39.71 -8.77 -30.79
N ASN A 204 40.99 -8.89 -31.17
CA ASN A 204 42.23 -8.41 -30.51
C ASN A 204 42.30 -8.45 -28.97
N ALA A 205 41.49 -7.66 -28.27
CA ALA A 205 41.35 -7.70 -26.82
C ALA A 205 40.56 -8.90 -26.28
N LYS A 206 39.75 -9.58 -27.13
CA LYS A 206 38.93 -10.77 -26.79
C LYS A 206 38.22 -10.58 -25.45
N LEU A 207 37.29 -9.62 -25.38
CA LEU A 207 36.65 -9.20 -24.14
C LEU A 207 35.30 -9.88 -23.99
N ARG A 208 35.03 -10.42 -22.80
CA ARG A 208 33.68 -10.80 -22.39
C ARG A 208 33.28 -9.95 -21.21
N LEU A 209 32.12 -9.32 -21.29
CA LEU A 209 31.45 -8.67 -20.16
C LEU A 209 30.17 -9.44 -19.86
N SER A 210 30.08 -10.05 -18.68
CA SER A 210 28.90 -10.79 -18.23
C SER A 210 28.28 -10.15 -17.00
N VAL A 211 26.95 -10.19 -16.92
CA VAL A 211 26.20 -9.68 -15.77
C VAL A 211 25.28 -10.75 -15.23
N TRP A 212 25.22 -10.84 -13.91
CA TRP A 212 24.57 -11.90 -13.17
C TRP A 212 23.66 -11.32 -12.11
N GLN A 213 22.58 -12.02 -11.81
CA GLN A 213 21.68 -11.71 -10.71
C GLN A 213 21.55 -12.85 -9.72
N LYS A 214 21.29 -12.48 -8.48
CA LYS A 214 20.91 -13.38 -7.39
C LYS A 214 20.04 -12.63 -6.39
N THR A 215 19.08 -13.32 -5.79
CA THR A 215 18.40 -12.82 -4.58
C THR A 215 19.13 -13.33 -3.35
N ALA A 216 19.51 -12.43 -2.44
CA ALA A 216 20.23 -12.77 -1.22
C ALA A 216 19.42 -13.74 -0.34
N ALA A 217 20.07 -14.81 0.13
CA ALA A 217 19.49 -15.83 0.98
C ALA A 217 19.60 -15.46 2.47
N LEU A 218 18.91 -16.23 3.34
CA LEU A 218 18.94 -16.04 4.80
C LEU A 218 20.34 -16.21 5.41
N ALA A 219 21.20 -16.99 4.76
CA ALA A 219 22.60 -17.21 5.12
C ALA A 219 23.49 -17.02 3.89
N GLU A 220 23.58 -15.77 3.41
CA GLU A 220 24.38 -15.46 2.22
C GLU A 220 25.87 -15.75 2.49
N PRO A 221 26.55 -16.54 1.62
CA PRO A 221 27.99 -16.76 1.72
C PRO A 221 28.76 -15.44 1.73
N GLY A 222 29.89 -15.38 2.44
CA GLY A 222 30.75 -14.19 2.46
C GLY A 222 31.55 -13.97 1.16
N VAL A 223 31.67 -14.99 0.32
CA VAL A 223 32.40 -14.96 -0.95
C VAL A 223 31.64 -15.75 -2.01
N HIS A 224 31.64 -15.23 -3.25
CA HIS A 224 31.13 -15.87 -4.44
C HIS A 224 32.22 -16.03 -5.49
N SER A 225 32.19 -17.14 -6.23
CA SER A 225 33.22 -17.46 -7.23
C SER A 225 32.63 -17.64 -8.62
N TRP A 226 33.29 -17.04 -9.60
CA TRP A 226 33.05 -17.25 -11.02
C TRP A 226 34.16 -18.13 -11.59
N TYR A 227 33.81 -18.96 -12.56
CA TYR A 227 34.68 -19.94 -13.21
C TYR A 227 34.53 -19.90 -14.72
N TRP A 228 35.62 -20.14 -15.44
CA TRP A 228 35.66 -20.17 -16.89
C TRP A 228 36.77 -21.11 -17.40
N PRO A 229 36.72 -21.58 -18.66
CA PRO A 229 37.57 -22.70 -19.11
C PRO A 229 39.02 -22.32 -19.40
N ASN A 230 39.28 -21.11 -19.89
CA ASN A 230 40.61 -20.71 -20.38
C ASN A 230 41.24 -19.63 -19.50
N ALA A 231 42.53 -19.73 -19.20
CA ALA A 231 43.23 -18.72 -18.39
C ALA A 231 43.00 -17.30 -18.93
N ALA A 232 42.59 -16.39 -18.05
CA ALA A 232 42.24 -15.02 -18.40
C ALA A 232 42.56 -14.04 -17.28
N ASP A 233 42.62 -12.78 -17.67
CA ASP A 233 42.61 -11.65 -16.75
C ASP A 233 41.17 -11.26 -16.51
N ALA A 234 40.82 -11.04 -15.24
CA ALA A 234 39.44 -10.82 -14.84
C ALA A 234 39.34 -9.65 -13.86
N VAL A 235 38.24 -8.91 -14.00
CA VAL A 235 37.83 -7.90 -13.02
C VAL A 235 36.34 -8.01 -12.81
N GLY A 236 35.90 -7.83 -11.58
CA GLY A 236 34.49 -7.90 -11.27
C GLY A 236 34.17 -7.32 -9.91
N GLY A 237 32.88 -7.16 -9.66
CA GLY A 237 32.36 -6.64 -8.40
C GLY A 237 30.89 -7.01 -8.24
N ILE A 238 30.43 -6.95 -7.00
CA ILE A 238 29.03 -7.19 -6.63
C ILE A 238 28.44 -5.87 -6.13
N ALA A 239 27.24 -5.52 -6.59
CA ALA A 239 26.46 -4.40 -6.09
C ALA A 239 25.09 -4.90 -5.60
N VAL A 240 24.55 -4.23 -4.58
CA VAL A 240 23.31 -4.62 -3.91
C VAL A 240 22.27 -3.54 -4.10
N VAL A 241 21.08 -3.97 -4.50
CA VAL A 241 19.95 -3.09 -4.77
C VAL A 241 18.75 -3.51 -3.94
N SER A 242 18.32 -2.60 -3.08
CA SER A 242 17.09 -2.74 -2.28
C SER A 242 15.95 -1.97 -2.96
N ASN A 243 14.72 -2.17 -2.51
CA ASN A 243 13.50 -1.55 -3.10
C ASN A 243 13.28 -1.85 -4.59
N HIS A 244 13.81 -2.95 -5.10
CA HIS A 244 13.52 -3.45 -6.45
C HIS A 244 12.19 -4.23 -6.47
N ASN A 245 11.65 -4.48 -7.68
CA ASN A 245 10.51 -5.36 -7.88
C ASN A 245 10.89 -6.83 -7.62
N PRO A 246 10.36 -7.51 -6.59
CA PRO A 246 10.78 -8.86 -6.23
C PRO A 246 10.42 -9.92 -7.28
N SER A 247 9.44 -9.65 -8.14
CA SER A 247 8.96 -10.61 -9.14
C SER A 247 9.59 -10.39 -10.52
N VAL A 248 9.88 -9.14 -10.88
CA VAL A 248 10.49 -8.78 -12.17
C VAL A 248 11.57 -7.70 -11.94
N PRO A 249 12.69 -8.03 -11.26
CA PRO A 249 13.68 -7.05 -10.82
C PRO A 249 14.38 -6.32 -11.97
N ILE A 250 14.53 -7.01 -13.11
CA ILE A 250 15.32 -6.55 -14.25
C ILE A 250 14.43 -6.42 -15.48
N ALA A 251 14.43 -5.23 -16.06
CA ALA A 251 13.82 -4.90 -17.35
C ALA A 251 14.79 -5.19 -18.52
N PRO A 252 14.35 -5.08 -19.80
CA PRO A 252 15.19 -5.39 -20.95
C PRO A 252 16.55 -4.68 -20.93
N THR A 253 17.61 -5.41 -21.27
CA THR A 253 18.99 -4.90 -21.28
C THR A 253 19.44 -4.52 -22.68
N GLY A 254 20.24 -3.46 -22.82
CA GLY A 254 20.91 -3.10 -24.08
C GLY A 254 22.37 -3.50 -24.04
N MET A 255 22.94 -4.00 -25.14
CA MET A 255 24.36 -4.37 -25.22
C MET A 255 25.03 -3.84 -26.49
N ALA A 256 26.27 -3.39 -26.39
CA ALA A 256 27.05 -2.92 -27.53
C ALA A 256 28.52 -3.29 -27.38
N THR A 257 29.13 -3.74 -28.46
CA THR A 257 30.56 -4.03 -28.55
C THR A 257 31.17 -3.28 -29.73
N ARG A 258 32.45 -2.91 -29.61
CA ARG A 258 33.22 -2.41 -30.75
C ARG A 258 34.65 -2.92 -30.73
N ALA A 259 35.03 -3.53 -31.85
CA ALA A 259 36.37 -3.96 -32.16
C ALA A 259 37.11 -2.94 -33.01
N ASN A 260 38.43 -2.92 -32.91
CA ASN A 260 39.34 -1.98 -33.57
C ASN A 260 38.87 -0.53 -33.39
N PHE A 261 38.38 -0.19 -32.20
CA PHE A 261 37.80 1.11 -31.95
C PHE A 261 38.88 2.18 -31.81
N THR A 262 38.83 3.19 -32.68
CA THR A 262 39.81 4.28 -32.75
C THR A 262 39.36 5.55 -32.01
N GLY A 263 38.12 5.58 -31.52
CA GLY A 263 37.61 6.69 -30.71
C GLY A 263 37.83 6.50 -29.21
N THR A 264 37.44 7.50 -28.43
CA THR A 264 37.50 7.49 -26.95
C THR A 264 36.13 7.40 -26.29
N ASN A 265 35.05 7.39 -27.07
CA ASN A 265 33.66 7.37 -26.59
C ASN A 265 33.11 5.94 -26.59
N ALA A 266 33.22 5.23 -25.47
CA ALA A 266 32.63 3.90 -25.36
C ALA A 266 31.13 4.00 -25.03
N THR A 267 30.30 3.89 -26.07
CA THR A 267 28.85 4.12 -25.98
C THR A 267 28.10 2.91 -25.44
N CYS A 268 27.41 3.12 -24.32
CA CYS A 268 26.39 2.23 -23.79
C CYS A 268 25.06 2.47 -24.53
N PRO A 269 24.42 1.40 -25.05
CA PRO A 269 23.20 1.50 -25.84
C PRO A 269 21.98 1.85 -24.97
N SER A 270 20.91 2.33 -25.57
CA SER A 270 19.64 2.51 -24.85
C SER A 270 19.02 1.15 -24.48
N ALA A 271 18.26 1.16 -23.40
CA ALA A 271 17.38 0.08 -22.99
C ALA A 271 15.95 0.63 -22.84
N SER A 272 14.96 -0.21 -23.10
CA SER A 272 13.55 0.14 -22.88
C SER A 272 13.28 0.19 -21.38
N VAL A 273 12.74 1.31 -20.91
CA VAL A 273 12.28 1.44 -19.52
C VAL A 273 10.80 1.06 -19.47
N VAL A 274 10.45 0.17 -18.55
CA VAL A 274 9.08 -0.32 -18.43
C VAL A 274 8.26 0.49 -17.42
N GLN A 275 8.92 1.14 -16.45
CA GLN A 275 8.26 1.79 -15.30
C GLN A 275 8.98 3.08 -14.88
N ASN A 276 8.22 4.12 -14.50
CA ASN A 276 8.75 5.31 -13.84
C ASN A 276 9.51 4.92 -12.56
N ASN A 277 10.48 5.73 -12.15
CA ASN A 277 11.31 5.51 -10.95
C ASN A 277 12.25 4.29 -11.03
N SER A 278 12.45 3.73 -12.22
CA SER A 278 13.51 2.73 -12.46
C SER A 278 14.90 3.35 -12.31
N ILE A 279 15.94 2.54 -12.20
CA ILE A 279 17.34 2.99 -12.28
C ILE A 279 18.02 2.31 -13.46
N ALA A 280 18.77 3.08 -14.26
CA ALA A 280 19.65 2.53 -15.28
C ALA A 280 21.05 2.34 -14.71
N MET A 281 21.65 1.20 -15.01
CA MET A 281 23.06 0.90 -14.73
C MET A 281 23.82 0.77 -16.04
N ARG A 282 25.02 1.33 -16.08
CA ARG A 282 25.93 1.22 -17.22
C ARG A 282 27.17 0.46 -16.79
N LEU A 283 27.47 -0.61 -17.50
CA LEU A 283 28.62 -1.45 -17.24
C LEU A 283 29.50 -1.42 -18.50
N GLY A 284 30.81 -1.31 -18.31
CA GLY A 284 31.76 -1.26 -19.41
C GLY A 284 33.00 -2.08 -19.11
N ALA A 285 33.46 -2.84 -20.10
CA ALA A 285 34.74 -3.53 -20.13
C ALA A 285 35.54 -3.01 -21.32
N PHE A 286 36.81 -2.68 -21.10
CA PHE A 286 37.69 -2.01 -22.04
C PHE A 286 39.02 -2.75 -22.12
N GLY A 287 39.54 -2.93 -23.33
CA GLY A 287 40.83 -3.59 -23.54
C GLY A 287 41.96 -2.80 -22.87
N GLY A 288 42.89 -3.49 -22.24
CA GLY A 288 44.05 -2.89 -21.59
C GLY A 288 43.74 -2.02 -20.37
N SER A 289 44.78 -1.39 -19.82
CA SER A 289 44.60 -0.32 -18.83
C SER A 289 44.33 1.01 -19.51
N VAL A 290 43.26 1.67 -19.11
CA VAL A 290 42.83 2.97 -19.65
C VAL A 290 42.14 3.78 -18.56
N GLY A 291 42.35 5.10 -18.55
CA GLY A 291 41.58 6.00 -17.68
C GLY A 291 40.13 6.07 -18.16
N VAL A 292 39.18 5.97 -17.24
CA VAL A 292 37.74 5.99 -17.54
C VAL A 292 37.08 7.14 -16.79
N SER A 293 36.40 8.02 -17.51
CA SER A 293 35.48 9.01 -16.94
C SER A 293 34.04 8.55 -17.19
N ASP A 294 33.18 8.78 -16.20
CA ASP A 294 31.81 8.28 -16.20
C ASP A 294 30.90 9.06 -17.15
N PRO A 295 29.79 8.46 -17.61
CA PRO A 295 28.76 9.20 -18.33
C PRO A 295 28.16 10.31 -17.46
N SER A 296 27.75 11.41 -18.08
CA SER A 296 27.06 12.51 -17.39
C SER A 296 25.78 12.00 -16.71
N ASP A 297 25.48 12.51 -15.52
CA ASP A 297 24.31 12.16 -14.70
C ASP A 297 24.29 10.72 -14.15
N TYR A 298 25.43 10.03 -14.19
CA TYR A 298 25.63 8.73 -13.54
C TYR A 298 26.60 8.84 -12.37
N ASN A 299 26.29 8.11 -11.30
CA ASN A 299 27.14 7.94 -10.13
C ASN A 299 28.03 6.71 -10.30
N ARG A 300 29.29 6.83 -9.91
CA ARG A 300 30.25 5.72 -9.93
C ARG A 300 29.99 4.74 -8.79
N ILE A 301 29.94 3.46 -9.12
CA ILE A 301 30.07 2.35 -8.15
C ILE A 301 31.56 2.08 -7.96
N TRP A 302 32.23 1.71 -9.05
CA TRP A 302 33.68 1.55 -9.10
C TRP A 302 34.19 1.59 -10.55
N ALA A 303 35.49 1.82 -10.69
CA ALA A 303 36.25 1.60 -11.91
C ALA A 303 37.60 0.98 -11.52
N GLN A 304 38.00 -0.10 -12.19
CA GLN A 304 39.15 -0.90 -11.80
C GLN A 304 39.86 -1.48 -13.03
N SER A 305 41.20 -1.46 -13.01
CA SER A 305 42.03 -2.05 -14.05
C SER A 305 42.82 -3.24 -13.53
N VAL A 306 42.91 -4.28 -14.36
CA VAL A 306 43.92 -5.33 -14.26
C VAL A 306 45.13 -4.86 -15.06
N SER A 307 46.26 -4.64 -14.37
CA SER A 307 47.45 -3.97 -14.91
C SER A 307 47.85 -4.46 -16.31
N GLY A 308 47.63 -3.62 -17.32
CA GLY A 308 47.98 -3.84 -18.72
C GLY A 308 46.92 -4.54 -19.59
N PHE A 309 45.93 -5.21 -19.01
CA PHE A 309 45.11 -6.19 -19.75
C PHE A 309 43.65 -5.81 -19.92
N LEU A 310 43.03 -5.25 -18.88
CA LEU A 310 41.59 -5.05 -18.83
C LEU A 310 41.25 -3.89 -17.92
N THR A 311 40.25 -3.10 -18.27
CA THR A 311 39.63 -2.11 -17.39
C THR A 311 38.13 -2.32 -17.39
N ALA A 312 37.50 -2.24 -16.23
CA ALA A 312 36.06 -2.27 -16.10
C ALA A 312 35.54 -1.10 -15.28
N ALA A 313 34.34 -0.63 -15.60
CA ALA A 313 33.66 0.42 -14.86
C ALA A 313 32.17 0.11 -14.74
N TRP A 314 31.60 0.49 -13.59
CA TRP A 314 30.18 0.34 -13.30
C TRP A 314 29.63 1.61 -12.67
N THR A 315 28.55 2.12 -13.27
CA THR A 315 27.84 3.32 -12.83
C THR A 315 26.33 3.10 -12.81
N TYR A 316 25.60 3.97 -12.11
CA TYR A 316 24.13 3.96 -12.03
C TYR A 316 23.56 5.38 -12.07
N SER A 317 22.35 5.53 -12.60
CA SER A 317 21.67 6.82 -12.70
C SER A 317 20.88 7.14 -11.43
N SER A 318 20.52 8.42 -11.27
CA SER A 318 19.33 8.79 -10.48
C SER A 318 18.06 8.15 -11.08
N PRO A 319 16.93 8.09 -10.34
CA PRO A 319 15.68 7.53 -10.85
C PRO A 319 15.26 8.16 -12.19
N ILE A 320 14.86 7.32 -13.16
CA ILE A 320 14.50 7.72 -14.52
C ILE A 320 13.00 7.54 -14.80
N SER A 321 12.48 8.33 -15.74
CA SER A 321 11.12 8.19 -16.26
C SER A 321 10.97 6.96 -17.17
N SER A 322 9.72 6.54 -17.44
CA SER A 322 9.36 5.38 -18.25
C SER A 322 9.66 5.52 -19.76
N THR A 323 10.36 6.58 -20.15
CA THR A 323 10.91 6.75 -21.49
C THR A 323 12.27 6.03 -21.56
N ALA A 324 12.65 5.51 -22.72
CA ALA A 324 13.91 4.76 -22.88
C ALA A 324 15.11 5.48 -22.26
N THR A 325 16.10 4.73 -21.74
CA THR A 325 17.24 5.27 -20.97
C THR A 325 18.15 6.25 -21.73
N GLY A 326 17.93 6.42 -23.05
CA GLY A 326 18.88 7.05 -23.95
C GLY A 326 20.21 6.28 -24.06
N THR A 327 21.10 6.77 -24.92
CA THR A 327 22.50 6.33 -24.97
C THR A 327 23.34 7.17 -24.01
N ALA A 328 24.41 6.59 -23.48
CA ALA A 328 25.36 7.26 -22.58
C ALA A 328 26.76 6.69 -22.84
N SER A 329 27.83 7.47 -22.67
CA SER A 329 29.18 7.00 -23.04
C SER A 329 30.19 7.19 -21.93
N TYR A 330 31.02 6.17 -21.70
CA TYR A 330 32.25 6.30 -20.94
C TYR A 330 33.30 7.03 -21.79
N GLN A 331 34.02 7.97 -21.19
CA GLN A 331 35.14 8.68 -21.83
C GLN A 331 36.45 7.98 -21.47
N LEU A 332 37.14 7.44 -22.48
CA LEU A 332 38.39 6.73 -22.32
C LEU A 332 39.58 7.67 -22.56
N SER A 333 40.65 7.55 -21.78
CA SER A 333 41.87 8.34 -21.96
C SER A 333 42.67 7.96 -23.22
N ALA A 334 42.33 6.84 -23.86
CA ALA A 334 42.94 6.36 -25.09
C ALA A 334 41.96 5.43 -25.84
N PRO A 335 42.11 5.25 -27.17
CA PRO A 335 41.28 4.32 -27.93
C PRO A 335 41.47 2.87 -27.48
N ARG A 336 40.34 2.20 -27.20
CA ARG A 336 40.28 0.79 -26.78
C ARG A 336 39.04 0.11 -27.31
N ASP A 337 39.18 -1.17 -27.60
CA ASP A 337 38.07 -2.07 -27.82
C ASP A 337 37.22 -2.16 -26.56
N TYR A 338 35.90 -2.27 -26.73
CA TYR A 338 34.99 -2.27 -25.60
C TYR A 338 33.81 -3.22 -25.76
N ALA A 339 33.26 -3.60 -24.61
CA ALA A 339 31.95 -4.20 -24.45
C ALA A 339 31.20 -3.41 -23.37
N THR A 340 29.96 -3.02 -23.65
CA THR A 340 29.13 -2.23 -22.72
C THR A 340 27.75 -2.81 -22.63
N ILE A 341 27.17 -2.75 -21.42
CA ILE A 341 25.85 -3.26 -21.11
C ILE A 341 25.08 -2.20 -20.34
N THR A 342 23.80 -2.06 -20.67
CA THR A 342 22.81 -1.23 -19.98
C THR A 342 21.78 -2.13 -19.34
N ILE A 343 21.61 -2.00 -18.03
CA ILE A 343 20.61 -2.75 -17.26
C ILE A 343 19.62 -1.76 -16.65
N VAL A 344 18.34 -2.11 -16.64
CA VAL A 344 17.30 -1.32 -16.00
C VAL A 344 16.73 -2.11 -14.84
N ILE A 345 16.81 -1.55 -13.63
CA ILE A 345 16.22 -2.12 -12.42
C ILE A 345 14.85 -1.48 -12.23
N THR A 346 13.83 -2.32 -12.09
CA THR A 346 12.45 -1.87 -11.90
C THR A 346 12.18 -1.58 -10.43
N PRO A 347 11.39 -0.55 -10.11
CA PRO A 347 11.04 -0.20 -8.73
C PRO A 347 10.10 -1.23 -8.12
N ARG A 348 10.12 -1.31 -6.78
CA ARG A 348 9.08 -2.04 -6.05
C ARG A 348 7.73 -1.36 -6.29
N ILE A 349 6.77 -2.12 -6.81
CA ILE A 349 5.38 -1.70 -6.88
C ILE A 349 4.78 -1.93 -5.50
N LEU A 350 4.36 -0.87 -4.81
CA LEU A 350 3.49 -1.01 -3.65
C LEU A 350 2.09 -1.35 -4.17
N VAL A 351 1.64 -2.56 -3.92
CA VAL A 351 0.23 -2.91 -4.07
C VAL A 351 -0.51 -2.05 -3.03
N GLY A 352 -1.45 -1.23 -3.48
CA GLY A 352 -2.32 -0.48 -2.57
C GLY A 352 -3.08 -1.43 -1.63
N PRO A 353 -3.51 -0.95 -0.45
CA PRO A 353 -4.30 -1.76 0.48
C PRO A 353 -5.59 -2.31 -0.14
#